data_AF-A0A965I6I7-F1
#
_entry.id   AF-A0A965I6I7-F1
#
_cell.length_a   1.000
_cell.length_b   1.000
_cell.length_c   1.000
_cell.angle_alpha   90.00
_cell.angle_beta   90.00
_cell.angle_gamma   90.00
#
_symmetry.space_group_name_H-M   'P 1'
#
loop_
_entity.id
_entity.type
_entity.pdbx_description
1 polymer ?
#
loop_
_entity_poly.entity_id
_entity_poly.type
_entity_poly.pdbx_seq_one_letter_code
_entity_poly.pdbx_strand_id
1 'polypeptide(L)'
;RKAKIYGEGNGRMFGKSGVKEGWRKLIERFPDRVMVGSDTCCGLKPKYPELIEEIRRDFLPAFSPDIAKKLAYENAAKVFNLQ
;
A
#
# COMPACT_ATOMS: atom_id res chain seq x y z
N ARG A 1 20.89 -17.78 -10.75
CA ARG A 1 20.69 -16.58 -9.89
C ARG A 1 19.22 -16.52 -9.51
N LYS A 2 18.86 -16.53 -8.22
CA LYS A 2 17.46 -16.29 -7.81
C LYS A 2 17.05 -14.89 -8.27
N ALA A 3 15.91 -14.76 -8.96
CA ALA A 3 15.39 -13.47 -9.37
C ALA A 3 15.23 -12.58 -8.13
N LYS A 4 15.71 -11.33 -8.19
CA LYS A 4 15.47 -10.34 -7.14
C LYS A 4 13.93 -10.20 -6.99
N ILE A 5 13.42 -10.52 -5.80
CA ILE A 5 11.99 -10.39 -5.47
C ILE A 5 11.60 -8.89 -5.40
N TYR A 6 12.57 -7.99 -5.29
CA TYR A 6 12.39 -6.54 -5.25
C TYR A 6 13.03 -5.94 -6.50
N GLY A 7 12.20 -5.35 -7.38
CA GLY A 7 12.61 -4.81 -8.68
C GLY A 7 13.61 -3.66 -8.58
N GLU A 8 14.25 -3.32 -9.71
CA GLU A 8 15.06 -2.11 -9.84
C GLU A 8 14.15 -0.87 -9.71
N GLY A 9 14.42 0.00 -8.73
CA GLY A 9 13.62 1.21 -8.53
C GLY A 9 13.93 1.95 -7.23
N ASN A 10 13.53 3.22 -7.17
CA ASN A 10 13.66 4.13 -6.04
C ASN A 10 12.77 3.81 -4.81
N GLY A 11 12.37 2.54 -4.63
CA GLY A 11 11.44 2.13 -3.57
C GLY A 11 9.96 2.50 -3.82
N ARG A 12 9.63 3.24 -4.87
CA ARG A 12 8.24 3.62 -5.16
C ARG A 12 7.37 2.40 -5.47
N MET A 13 6.33 2.17 -4.67
CA MET A 13 5.38 1.06 -4.77
C MET A 13 4.37 1.23 -5.92
N PHE A 14 3.87 2.45 -6.11
CA PHE A 14 2.81 2.78 -7.06
C PHE A 14 2.93 4.22 -7.58
N GLY A 15 2.15 4.52 -8.60
CA GLY A 15 1.95 5.87 -9.12
C GLY A 15 0.72 5.88 -10.03
N LYS A 16 0.59 6.89 -10.91
CA LYS A 16 -0.56 7.03 -11.82
C LYS A 16 -0.82 5.82 -12.73
N SER A 17 0.18 4.98 -12.97
CA SER A 17 0.07 3.74 -13.75
C SER A 17 -0.32 2.51 -12.90
N GLY A 18 -0.69 2.72 -11.62
CA GLY A 18 -1.01 1.66 -10.67
C GLY A 18 0.20 1.11 -9.93
N VAL A 19 0.00 -0.07 -9.31
CA VAL A 19 0.98 -0.76 -8.46
C VAL A 19 2.00 -1.54 -9.30
N LYS A 20 3.29 -1.42 -8.97
CA LYS A 20 4.34 -2.22 -9.63
C LYS A 20 4.13 -3.71 -9.39
N GLU A 21 4.34 -4.52 -10.43
CA GLU A 21 4.02 -5.96 -10.42
C GLU A 21 4.63 -6.74 -9.25
N GLY A 22 5.90 -6.48 -8.91
CA GLY A 22 6.55 -7.16 -7.78
C GLY A 22 5.88 -6.90 -6.43
N TRP A 23 5.44 -5.66 -6.20
CA TRP A 23 4.69 -5.29 -5.00
C TRP A 23 3.29 -5.90 -5.00
N ARG A 24 2.62 -5.88 -6.16
CA ARG A 24 1.32 -6.53 -6.32
C ARG A 24 1.38 -8.02 -5.96
N LYS A 25 2.34 -8.76 -6.52
CA LYS A 25 2.55 -10.20 -6.22
C LYS A 25 2.84 -10.44 -4.74
N LEU A 26 3.64 -9.60 -4.11
CA LEU A 26 3.96 -9.71 -2.68
C LEU A 26 2.71 -9.54 -1.81
N ILE A 27 1.90 -8.51 -2.11
CA ILE A 27 0.68 -8.20 -1.36
C ILE A 27 -0.37 -9.30 -1.57
N GLU A 28 -0.60 -9.73 -2.80
CA GLU A 28 -1.54 -10.83 -3.11
C GLU A 28 -1.10 -12.16 -2.45
N ARG A 29 0.21 -12.39 -2.30
CA ARG A 29 0.75 -13.58 -1.62
C ARG A 29 0.60 -13.51 -0.09
N PHE A 30 0.66 -12.31 0.49
CA PHE A 30 0.62 -12.09 1.94
C PHE A 30 -0.36 -10.98 2.34
N PRO A 31 -1.68 -11.12 2.03
CA PRO A 31 -2.64 -10.03 2.12
C PRO A 31 -2.91 -9.58 3.57
N ASP A 32 -2.63 -10.43 4.56
CA ASP A 32 -2.85 -10.15 5.98
C ASP A 32 -1.62 -9.55 6.70
N ARG A 33 -0.55 -9.23 5.95
CA ARG A 33 0.74 -8.77 6.51
C ARG A 33 1.16 -7.38 6.07
N VAL A 34 0.30 -6.67 5.35
CA VAL A 34 0.59 -5.34 4.79
C VAL A 34 -0.54 -4.37 5.16
N MET A 35 -0.20 -3.16 5.55
CA MET A 35 -1.14 -2.07 5.82
C MET A 35 -0.61 -0.78 5.21
N VAL A 36 -1.51 0.14 4.86
CA VAL A 36 -1.13 1.45 4.31
C VAL A 36 -1.04 2.48 5.43
N GLY A 37 -0.01 3.33 5.38
CA GLY A 37 0.14 4.52 6.21
C GLY A 37 0.59 5.69 5.36
N SER A 38 0.12 6.90 5.69
CA SER A 38 0.42 8.12 4.92
C SER A 38 1.76 8.77 5.27
N ASP A 39 2.35 8.38 6.41
CA ASP A 39 3.62 8.90 6.94
C ASP A 39 3.75 10.43 6.84
N THR A 40 2.68 11.15 7.21
CA THR A 40 2.68 12.62 7.15
C THR A 40 3.49 13.23 8.29
N CYS A 41 4.82 13.17 8.17
CA CYS A 41 5.79 13.85 9.02
C CYS A 41 6.36 15.09 8.31
N CYS A 42 7.29 15.78 8.96
CA CYS A 42 8.33 16.54 8.24
C CYS A 42 7.79 17.64 7.28
N GLY A 43 6.73 18.35 7.69
CA GLY A 43 6.10 19.40 6.87
C GLY A 43 5.03 18.90 5.89
N LEU A 44 4.75 17.60 5.84
CA LEU A 44 3.75 17.01 4.93
C LEU A 44 2.33 16.93 5.52
N LYS A 45 2.13 17.33 6.78
CA LYS A 45 0.79 17.34 7.40
C LYS A 45 -0.28 18.08 6.57
N PRO A 46 0.00 19.26 5.96
CA PRO A 46 -0.99 19.94 5.12
C PRO A 46 -1.35 19.16 3.84
N LYS A 47 -0.50 18.22 3.40
CA LYS A 47 -0.71 17.39 2.20
C LYS A 47 -1.44 16.07 2.49
N TYR A 48 -1.89 15.87 3.72
CA TYR A 48 -2.57 14.64 4.11
C TYR A 48 -3.76 14.30 3.19
N PRO A 49 -4.68 15.24 2.86
CA PRO A 49 -5.80 14.93 1.98
C PRO A 49 -5.36 14.39 0.62
N GLU A 50 -4.37 15.02 -0.01
CA GLU A 50 -3.88 14.66 -1.34
C GLU A 50 -3.20 13.28 -1.33
N LEU A 51 -2.44 12.97 -0.26
CA LEU A 51 -1.79 11.66 -0.10
C LEU A 51 -2.82 10.54 0.05
N ILE A 52 -3.89 10.78 0.83
CA ILE A 52 -4.98 9.81 0.97
C ILE A 52 -5.73 9.61 -0.35
N GLU A 53 -5.97 10.68 -1.11
CA GLU A 53 -6.59 10.57 -2.44
C GLU A 53 -5.70 9.83 -3.45
N GLU A 54 -4.38 10.00 -3.41
CA GLU A 54 -3.44 9.21 -4.23
C GLU A 54 -3.55 7.71 -3.88
N ILE A 55 -3.61 7.36 -2.60
CA ILE A 55 -3.78 5.97 -2.15
C ILE A 55 -5.11 5.39 -2.65
N ARG A 56 -6.22 6.13 -2.49
CA ARG A 56 -7.57 5.67 -2.87
C ARG A 56 -7.72 5.49 -4.38
N ARG A 57 -7.11 6.36 -5.17
CA ARG A 57 -7.24 6.35 -6.63
C ARG A 57 -6.23 5.44 -7.31
N ASP A 58 -4.97 5.45 -6.86
CA ASP A 58 -3.85 4.89 -7.61
C ASP A 58 -3.29 3.58 -6.99
N PHE A 59 -3.53 3.32 -5.70
CA PHE A 59 -3.03 2.12 -4.99
C PHE A 59 -4.11 1.05 -4.76
N LEU A 60 -5.18 1.39 -4.02
CA LEU A 60 -6.20 0.41 -3.60
C LEU A 60 -6.93 -0.30 -4.76
N PRO A 61 -7.26 0.37 -5.89
CA PRO A 61 -7.97 -0.27 -7.00
C PRO A 61 -7.17 -1.35 -7.75
N ALA A 62 -5.86 -1.50 -7.46
CA ALA A 62 -5.04 -2.55 -8.05
C ALA A 62 -5.31 -3.96 -7.47
N PHE A 63 -6.14 -4.06 -6.43
CA PHE A 63 -6.42 -5.30 -5.70
C PHE A 63 -7.91 -5.64 -5.70
N SER A 64 -8.24 -6.90 -5.36
CA SER A 64 -9.63 -7.29 -5.14
C SER A 64 -10.23 -6.53 -3.94
N PRO A 65 -11.58 -6.37 -3.87
CA PRO A 65 -12.23 -5.68 -2.75
C PRO A 65 -11.79 -6.21 -1.37
N ASP A 66 -11.67 -7.52 -1.23
CA ASP A 66 -11.26 -8.17 0.03
C ASP A 66 -9.82 -7.79 0.43
N ILE A 67 -8.88 -7.81 -0.52
CA ILE A 67 -7.50 -7.42 -0.24
C ILE A 67 -7.41 -5.92 0.02
N ALA A 68 -8.09 -5.09 -0.78
CA ALA A 68 -8.12 -3.64 -0.60
C ALA A 68 -8.64 -3.24 0.79
N LYS A 69 -9.66 -3.94 1.30
CA LYS A 69 -10.23 -3.74 2.65
C LYS A 69 -9.20 -4.04 3.75
N LYS A 70 -8.48 -5.16 3.62
CA LYS A 70 -7.38 -5.53 4.53
C LYS A 70 -6.28 -4.50 4.58
N LEU A 71 -5.83 -4.05 3.40
CA LEU A 71 -4.81 -3.02 3.24
C LEU A 71 -5.24 -1.67 3.81
N ALA A 72 -6.49 -1.29 3.57
CA ALA A 72 -7.03 0.00 3.95
C ALA A 72 -7.20 0.15 5.47
N TYR A 73 -7.65 -0.90 6.17
CA TYR A 73 -7.80 -0.80 7.63
C TYR A 73 -7.79 -2.11 8.42
N GLU A 74 -8.29 -3.25 7.91
CA GLU A 74 -8.52 -4.42 8.79
C GLU A 74 -7.22 -4.98 9.38
N ASN A 75 -6.13 -4.98 8.60
CA ASN A 75 -4.83 -5.43 9.11
C ASN A 75 -4.30 -4.53 10.23
N ALA A 76 -4.44 -3.21 10.06
CA ALA A 76 -4.04 -2.25 11.09
C ALA A 76 -4.91 -2.42 12.34
N ALA A 77 -6.23 -2.51 12.18
CA ALA A 77 -7.15 -2.70 13.30
C ALA A 77 -6.83 -3.96 14.12
N LYS A 78 -6.48 -5.06 13.44
CA LYS A 78 -6.06 -6.30 14.08
C LYS A 78 -4.72 -6.16 14.82
N VAL A 79 -3.71 -5.57 14.20
CA VAL A 79 -2.35 -5.42 14.78
C VAL A 79 -2.38 -4.49 15.99
N PHE A 80 -3.14 -3.41 15.93
CA PHE A 80 -3.22 -2.40 16.99
C PHE A 80 -4.37 -2.64 17.97
N ASN A 81 -5.08 -3.77 17.86
CA ASN A 81 -6.19 -4.16 18.73
C ASN A 81 -7.25 -3.05 18.91
N LEU A 82 -7.77 -2.56 17.77
CA LEU A 82 -8.74 -1.45 17.70
C LEU A 82 -10.20 -1.95 17.57
N GLN A 83 -10.47 -3.21 17.89
CA GLN A 83 -11.80 -3.84 17.85
C GLN A 83 -12.19 -4.38 19.22
#